data_AF-A0A8J7VVK0-F1
#
_entry.id   AF-A0A8J7VVK0-F1
#
_cell.length_a   1.000
_cell.length_b   1.000
_cell.length_c   1.000
_cell.angle_alpha   90.00
_cell.angle_beta   90.00
_cell.angle_gamma   90.00
#
_symmetry.space_group_name_H-M   'P 1'
#
loop_
_entity.id
_entity.type
_entity.pdbx_description
1 polymer ?
#
loop_
_entity_poly.entity_id
_entity_poly.type
_entity_poly.pdbx_seq_one_letter_code
_entity_poly.pdbx_strand_id
1 'polypeptide(L)'
;MTNPLLPDVTGFECDPFGYSAFAWHKFALILAANGIPKDPTKAPTAEDLKEPALWLSQANALSEAAVCLVKNDPKLQNVSAEYRTIVHSQYYAVVLMLVGYSLEVCLKAMMIIESGIDESIANERSHFHHNLHVLASFVPGLSRKDLEILRGLSHFVRWAGRYPDPGSRRLDQATDVFEIGEVNKVTARDLFDLASRVMQHATVVTG
;
A
#
# COMPACT_ATOMS: atom_id res chain seq x y z
N MET A 1 15.12 3.65 -31.23
CA MET A 1 14.75 2.70 -30.16
C MET A 1 14.25 3.52 -28.99
N THR A 2 13.08 3.21 -28.44
CA THR A 2 12.57 3.82 -27.21
C THR A 2 13.44 3.42 -26.04
N ASN A 3 13.72 4.34 -25.11
CA ASN A 3 14.49 4.05 -23.90
C ASN A 3 13.67 3.10 -23.01
N PRO A 4 14.14 1.86 -22.73
CA PRO A 4 13.38 0.89 -21.94
C PRO A 4 13.19 1.29 -20.47
N LEU A 5 13.88 2.35 -20.01
CA LEU A 5 13.76 2.92 -18.67
C LEU A 5 12.66 3.98 -18.55
N LEU A 6 12.03 4.39 -19.65
CA LEU A 6 10.90 5.31 -19.63
C LEU A 6 9.57 4.54 -19.56
N PRO A 7 8.51 5.12 -18.99
CA PRO A 7 7.17 4.52 -19.03
C PRO A 7 6.70 4.28 -20.47
N ASP A 8 6.13 3.11 -20.72
CA ASP A 8 5.45 2.77 -21.98
C ASP A 8 3.95 2.86 -21.76
N VAL A 9 3.33 3.87 -22.37
CA VAL A 9 1.90 4.15 -22.22
C VAL A 9 1.01 3.06 -22.83
N THR A 10 1.53 2.23 -23.73
CA THR A 10 0.81 1.11 -24.37
C THR A 10 1.13 -0.24 -23.74
N GLY A 11 2.14 -0.30 -22.86
CA GLY A 11 2.66 -1.55 -22.32
C GLY A 11 1.61 -2.33 -21.53
N PHE A 12 0.79 -1.65 -20.74
CA PHE A 12 -0.31 -2.28 -20.00
C PHE A 12 -1.40 -2.85 -20.92
N GLU A 13 -1.73 -2.15 -22.01
CA GLU A 13 -2.75 -2.62 -22.97
C GLU A 13 -2.26 -3.86 -23.74
N CYS A 14 -0.96 -3.92 -24.04
CA CYS A 14 -0.37 -5.03 -24.79
C CYS A 14 -0.13 -6.28 -23.94
N ASP A 15 0.37 -6.11 -22.70
CA ASP A 15 0.62 -7.20 -21.75
C ASP A 15 0.44 -6.71 -20.31
N PRO A 16 -0.76 -6.75 -19.73
CA PRO A 16 -1.03 -6.20 -18.41
C PRO A 16 -0.30 -6.97 -17.29
N PHE A 17 -0.11 -8.28 -17.43
CA PHE A 17 0.58 -9.10 -16.43
C PHE A 17 2.09 -8.88 -16.48
N GLY A 18 2.67 -8.94 -17.68
CA GLY A 18 4.08 -8.63 -17.88
C GLY A 18 4.37 -7.20 -17.45
N TYR A 19 3.72 -6.20 -18.03
CA TYR A 19 4.00 -4.79 -17.73
C TYR A 19 3.98 -4.47 -16.23
N SER A 20 3.04 -5.07 -15.48
CA SER A 20 2.89 -4.87 -14.04
C SER A 20 3.89 -5.67 -13.19
N ALA A 21 4.42 -6.80 -13.68
CA ALA A 21 5.40 -7.64 -12.97
C ALA A 21 6.87 -7.24 -13.25
N PHE A 22 7.11 -6.29 -14.16
CA PHE A 22 8.45 -5.93 -14.63
C PHE A 22 9.23 -4.98 -13.73
N ALA A 23 8.71 -4.58 -12.56
CA ALA A 23 9.38 -3.64 -11.66
C ALA A 23 10.80 -4.07 -11.31
N TRP A 24 10.99 -5.34 -10.94
CA TRP A 24 12.33 -5.93 -10.71
C TRP A 24 13.23 -5.84 -11.94
N HIS A 25 12.74 -6.24 -13.11
CA HIS A 25 13.51 -6.27 -14.35
C HIS A 25 13.99 -4.87 -14.75
N LYS A 26 13.12 -3.86 -14.61
CA LYS A 26 13.46 -2.45 -14.84
C LYS A 26 14.49 -1.96 -13.83
N PHE A 27 14.36 -2.34 -12.56
CA PHE A 27 15.33 -1.99 -11.54
C PHE A 27 16.71 -2.63 -11.77
N ALA A 28 16.75 -3.91 -12.16
CA ALA A 28 17.99 -4.60 -12.54
C ALA A 28 18.69 -3.92 -13.73
N LEU A 29 17.93 -3.42 -14.72
CA LEU A 29 18.49 -2.62 -15.81
C LEU A 29 19.10 -1.29 -15.32
N ILE A 30 18.45 -0.61 -14.36
CA ILE A 30 18.99 0.60 -13.74
C ILE A 30 20.30 0.29 -13.00
N LEU A 31 20.34 -0.77 -12.19
CA LEU A 31 21.56 -1.19 -11.49
C LEU A 31 22.70 -1.49 -12.47
N ALA A 32 22.42 -2.28 -13.51
CA ALA A 32 23.40 -2.62 -14.55
C ALA A 32 23.93 -1.37 -15.27
N ALA A 33 23.06 -0.41 -15.60
CA ALA A 33 23.45 0.86 -16.20
C ALA A 33 24.33 1.72 -15.30
N ASN A 34 24.25 1.55 -13.97
CA ASN A 34 25.09 2.22 -12.97
C ASN A 34 26.31 1.39 -12.54
N GLY A 35 26.65 0.33 -13.27
CA GLY A 35 27.84 -0.49 -13.02
C GLY A 35 27.67 -1.53 -11.90
N ILE A 36 26.46 -1.73 -11.37
CA ILE A 36 26.16 -2.78 -10.40
C ILE A 36 25.74 -4.04 -11.18
N PRO A 37 26.51 -5.14 -11.12
CA PRO A 37 26.26 -6.31 -11.97
C PRO A 37 24.98 -7.03 -11.54
N LYS A 38 23.88 -6.77 -12.27
CA LYS A 38 22.62 -7.50 -12.15
C LYS A 38 22.16 -8.00 -13.52
N ASP A 39 21.73 -9.25 -13.58
CA ASP A 39 21.24 -9.89 -14.81
C ASP A 39 19.71 -9.80 -14.86
N PRO A 40 19.13 -8.92 -15.70
CA PRO A 40 17.69 -8.73 -15.78
C PRO A 40 16.98 -9.90 -16.46
N THR A 41 17.70 -10.89 -17.02
CA THR A 41 17.09 -12.06 -17.67
C THR A 41 16.84 -13.21 -16.70
N LYS A 42 17.33 -13.10 -15.46
CA LYS A 42 17.16 -14.10 -14.40
C LYS A 42 16.04 -13.71 -13.45
N ALA A 43 15.43 -14.72 -12.85
CA ALA A 43 14.49 -14.53 -11.75
C ALA A 43 15.18 -13.79 -10.58
N PRO A 44 14.45 -12.91 -9.87
CA PRO A 44 14.99 -12.24 -8.68
C PRO A 44 15.27 -13.26 -7.56
N THR A 45 16.29 -12.97 -6.75
CA THR A 45 16.49 -13.64 -5.46
C THR A 45 15.56 -13.09 -4.38
N ALA A 46 15.55 -13.68 -3.18
CA ALA A 46 14.82 -13.11 -2.05
C ALA A 46 15.37 -11.72 -1.66
N GLU A 47 16.70 -11.56 -1.68
CA GLU A 47 17.40 -10.29 -1.43
C GLU A 47 16.96 -9.21 -2.43
N ASP A 48 16.89 -9.56 -3.71
CA ASP A 48 16.43 -8.67 -4.78
C ASP A 48 15.03 -8.12 -4.55
N LEU A 49 14.13 -8.96 -4.01
CA LEU A 49 12.76 -8.58 -3.70
C LEU A 49 12.62 -7.83 -2.37
N LYS A 50 13.68 -7.72 -1.57
CA LYS A 50 13.70 -6.89 -0.35
C LYS A 50 14.31 -5.52 -0.59
N GLU A 51 14.70 -5.20 -1.82
CA GLU A 51 15.21 -3.88 -2.18
C GLU A 51 14.23 -2.75 -1.80
N PRO A 52 14.60 -1.82 -0.89
CA PRO A 52 13.71 -0.75 -0.44
C PRO A 52 13.17 0.14 -1.56
N ALA A 53 13.97 0.39 -2.61
CA ALA A 53 13.53 1.20 -3.75
C ALA A 53 12.29 0.61 -4.45
N LEU A 54 12.21 -0.73 -4.56
CA LEU A 54 11.05 -1.41 -5.14
C LEU A 54 9.81 -1.27 -4.24
N TRP A 55 9.99 -1.42 -2.93
CA TRP A 55 8.90 -1.30 -1.96
C TRP A 55 8.34 0.12 -1.90
N LEU A 56 9.20 1.13 -1.83
CA LEU A 56 8.78 2.53 -1.85
C LEU A 56 8.09 2.90 -3.18
N SER A 57 8.58 2.37 -4.31
CA SER A 57 7.92 2.55 -5.61
C SER A 57 6.51 1.96 -5.61
N GLN A 58 6.32 0.77 -5.03
CA GLN A 58 5.01 0.13 -4.91
C GLN A 58 4.08 0.90 -3.96
N ALA A 59 4.59 1.38 -2.83
CA ALA A 59 3.83 2.23 -1.91
C ALA A 59 3.34 3.50 -2.62
N ASN A 60 4.21 4.15 -3.40
CA ASN A 60 3.84 5.31 -4.20
C ASN A 60 2.77 4.99 -5.25
N ALA A 61 2.91 3.88 -5.99
CA ALA A 61 1.92 3.45 -6.97
C ALA A 61 0.53 3.21 -6.35
N LEU A 62 0.48 2.60 -5.17
CA LEU A 62 -0.76 2.40 -4.40
C LEU A 62 -1.38 3.72 -3.95
N SER A 63 -0.56 4.67 -3.50
CA SER A 63 -1.01 6.02 -3.13
C SER A 63 -1.61 6.77 -4.32
N GLU A 64 -0.91 6.77 -5.46
CA GLU A 64 -1.38 7.41 -6.70
C GLU A 64 -2.69 6.78 -7.20
N ALA A 65 -2.82 5.45 -7.12
CA ALA A 65 -4.06 4.77 -7.45
C ALA A 65 -5.21 5.19 -6.52
N ALA A 66 -4.97 5.28 -5.20
CA ALA A 66 -5.98 5.76 -4.25
C ALA A 66 -6.40 7.20 -4.54
N VAL A 67 -5.44 8.10 -4.81
CA VAL A 67 -5.70 9.50 -5.18
C VAL A 67 -6.52 9.59 -6.46
N CYS A 68 -6.19 8.78 -7.47
CA CYS A 68 -6.96 8.70 -8.70
C CYS A 68 -8.42 8.33 -8.41
N LEU A 69 -8.67 7.27 -7.62
CA LEU A 69 -10.03 6.86 -7.30
C LEU A 69 -10.81 7.92 -6.49
N VAL A 70 -10.17 8.60 -5.55
CA VAL A 70 -10.81 9.68 -4.76
C VAL A 70 -11.22 10.87 -5.62
N LYS A 71 -10.42 11.21 -6.63
CA LYS A 71 -10.68 12.34 -7.53
C LYS A 71 -11.70 12.02 -8.62
N ASN A 72 -12.03 10.75 -8.83
CA ASN A 72 -12.94 10.30 -9.87
C ASN A 72 -14.28 9.85 -9.29
N ASP A 73 -15.37 10.37 -9.85
CA ASP A 73 -16.71 9.87 -9.52
C ASP A 73 -16.94 8.48 -10.15
N PRO A 74 -17.34 7.46 -9.37
CA PRO A 74 -17.60 6.14 -9.91
C PRO A 74 -18.83 6.19 -10.84
N LYS A 75 -18.68 5.61 -12.04
CA LYS A 75 -19.77 5.51 -13.02
C LYS A 75 -20.76 4.40 -12.62
N LEU A 76 -21.75 4.73 -11.81
CA LEU A 76 -22.73 3.78 -11.26
C LEU A 76 -24.03 3.65 -12.09
N GLN A 77 -24.04 4.15 -13.33
CA GLN A 77 -25.24 4.20 -14.19
C GLN A 77 -25.77 2.79 -14.51
N ASN A 78 -24.87 1.81 -14.62
CA ASN A 78 -25.20 0.41 -14.91
C ASN A 78 -25.62 -0.39 -13.66
N VAL A 79 -25.61 0.23 -12.48
CA VAL A 79 -26.08 -0.36 -11.22
C VAL A 79 -27.53 0.07 -10.99
N SER A 80 -28.40 -0.86 -10.58
CA SER A 80 -29.79 -0.53 -10.25
C SER A 80 -29.84 0.47 -9.10
N ALA A 81 -30.88 1.31 -9.10
CA ALA A 81 -30.96 2.46 -8.20
C ALA A 81 -30.84 2.06 -6.72
N GLU A 82 -31.38 0.90 -6.34
CA GLU A 82 -31.38 0.42 -4.96
C GLU A 82 -29.99 0.05 -4.45
N TYR A 83 -29.07 -0.35 -5.35
CA TYR A 83 -27.72 -0.80 -4.98
C TYR A 83 -26.64 0.27 -5.15
N ARG A 84 -26.96 1.42 -5.77
CA ARG A 84 -25.96 2.48 -6.03
C ARG A 84 -25.24 2.94 -4.77
N THR A 85 -25.96 3.15 -3.68
CA THR A 85 -25.35 3.57 -2.40
C THR A 85 -24.42 2.51 -1.82
N ILE A 86 -24.77 1.22 -1.99
CA ILE A 86 -23.94 0.10 -1.52
C ILE A 86 -22.63 0.05 -2.32
N VAL A 87 -22.72 0.09 -3.65
CA VAL A 87 -21.54 0.09 -4.53
C VAL A 87 -20.69 1.34 -4.30
N HIS A 88 -21.31 2.51 -4.10
CA HIS A 88 -20.61 3.75 -3.78
C HIS A 88 -19.81 3.63 -2.47
N SER A 89 -20.41 3.07 -1.42
CA SER A 89 -19.71 2.83 -0.14
C SER A 89 -18.54 1.86 -0.32
N GLN A 90 -18.75 0.76 -1.04
CA GLN A 90 -17.71 -0.25 -1.31
C GLN A 90 -16.58 0.30 -2.21
N TYR A 91 -16.87 1.21 -3.13
CA TYR A 91 -15.86 1.91 -3.91
C TYR A 91 -14.87 2.66 -3.01
N TYR A 92 -15.36 3.36 -1.98
CA TYR A 92 -14.49 4.02 -1.01
C TYR A 92 -13.84 3.05 -0.02
N ALA A 93 -14.41 1.87 0.22
CA ALA A 93 -13.70 0.81 0.95
C ALA A 93 -12.45 0.34 0.19
N VAL A 94 -12.50 0.28 -1.15
CA VAL A 94 -11.33 0.00 -2.01
C VAL A 94 -10.29 1.13 -1.88
N VAL A 95 -10.70 2.39 -1.87
CA VAL A 95 -9.79 3.53 -1.61
C VAL A 95 -9.05 3.35 -0.29
N LEU A 96 -9.78 3.07 0.80
CA LEU A 96 -9.20 2.88 2.13
C LEU A 96 -8.23 1.70 2.17
N MET A 97 -8.53 0.62 1.45
CA MET A 97 -7.62 -0.51 1.29
C MET A 97 -6.33 -0.13 0.57
N LEU A 98 -6.41 0.65 -0.51
CA LEU A 98 -5.21 1.10 -1.24
C LEU A 98 -4.35 2.04 -0.39
N VAL A 99 -4.96 2.96 0.37
CA VAL A 99 -4.22 3.79 1.34
C VAL A 99 -3.56 2.92 2.40
N GLY A 100 -4.29 1.95 2.97
CA GLY A 100 -3.76 1.02 3.95
C GLY A 100 -2.60 0.17 3.41
N TYR A 101 -2.71 -0.34 2.18
CA TYR A 101 -1.61 -1.08 1.54
C TYR A 101 -0.42 -0.18 1.25
N SER A 102 -0.63 1.06 0.80
CA SER A 102 0.45 2.02 0.60
C SER A 102 1.25 2.22 1.90
N LEU A 103 0.55 2.45 3.02
CA LEU A 103 1.18 2.60 4.33
C LEU A 103 1.87 1.32 4.79
N GLU A 104 1.25 0.15 4.61
CA GLU A 104 1.86 -1.12 4.99
C GLU A 104 3.19 -1.34 4.27
N VAL A 105 3.21 -1.16 2.95
CA VAL A 105 4.40 -1.35 2.13
C VAL A 105 5.46 -0.30 2.47
N CYS A 106 5.07 0.96 2.68
CA CYS A 106 5.98 2.04 3.08
C CYS A 106 6.64 1.77 4.45
N LEU A 107 5.84 1.35 5.44
CA LEU A 107 6.34 1.03 6.79
C LEU A 107 7.32 -0.15 6.74
N LYS A 108 6.97 -1.22 6.02
CA LYS A 108 7.86 -2.36 5.84
C LYS A 108 9.15 -1.99 5.11
N ALA A 109 9.08 -1.10 4.12
CA ALA A 109 10.27 -0.57 3.44
C ALA A 109 11.21 0.15 4.42
N MET A 110 10.67 1.04 5.26
CA MET A 110 11.45 1.72 6.30
C MET A 110 12.10 0.72 7.27
N MET A 111 11.36 -0.30 7.70
CA MET A 111 11.93 -1.35 8.56
C MET A 111 13.06 -2.13 7.88
N ILE A 112 12.95 -2.42 6.57
CA ILE A 112 14.05 -3.04 5.80
C ILE A 112 15.26 -2.11 5.77
N ILE A 113 15.07 -0.81 5.55
CA ILE A 113 16.17 0.17 5.53
C ILE A 113 16.87 0.22 6.89
N GLU A 114 16.12 0.30 7.98
CA GLU A 114 16.69 0.41 9.34
C GLU A 114 17.41 -0.87 9.79
N SER A 115 16.87 -2.05 9.46
CA SER A 115 17.43 -3.34 9.90
C SER A 115 18.46 -3.93 8.93
N GLY A 116 18.45 -3.50 7.66
CA GLY A 116 19.17 -4.16 6.58
C GLY A 116 18.42 -5.35 5.98
N ILE A 117 18.77 -5.71 4.75
CA ILE A 117 18.08 -6.78 3.99
C ILE A 117 18.22 -8.15 4.68
N ASP A 118 19.42 -8.49 5.14
CA ASP A 118 19.69 -9.80 5.78
C ASP A 118 18.83 -10.03 7.02
N GLU A 119 18.77 -9.03 7.91
CA GLU A 119 17.98 -9.09 9.14
C GLU A 119 16.47 -9.10 8.84
N SER A 120 16.04 -8.38 7.79
CA SER A 120 14.65 -8.41 7.35
C SER A 120 14.22 -9.78 6.84
N ILE A 121 15.10 -10.48 6.11
CA ILE A 121 14.86 -11.85 5.66
C ILE A 121 14.79 -12.80 6.87
N ALA A 122 15.73 -12.69 7.81
CA ALA A 122 15.76 -13.53 9.00
C ALA A 122 14.50 -13.38 9.87
N ASN A 123 13.94 -12.17 9.94
CA ASN A 123 12.79 -11.82 10.77
C ASN A 123 11.48 -11.63 9.99
N GLU A 124 11.34 -12.23 8.82
CA GLU A 124 10.16 -12.04 7.97
C GLU A 124 8.85 -12.35 8.71
N ARG A 125 8.82 -13.34 9.61
CA ARG A 125 7.59 -13.69 10.34
C ARG A 125 7.13 -12.66 11.36
N SER A 126 8.03 -11.87 11.95
CA SER A 126 7.67 -10.86 12.95
C SER A 126 7.13 -9.58 12.32
N HIS A 127 7.54 -9.26 11.10
CA HIS A 127 7.21 -7.99 10.43
C HIS A 127 6.11 -8.13 9.37
N PHE A 128 5.74 -9.35 8.96
CA PHE A 128 4.77 -9.60 7.89
C PHE A 128 3.35 -9.82 8.39
N HIS A 129 2.88 -8.89 9.23
CA HIS A 129 1.47 -8.79 9.61
C HIS A 129 0.84 -7.50 9.07
N HIS A 130 -0.49 -7.45 9.07
CA HIS A 130 -1.27 -6.33 8.55
C HIS A 130 -1.75 -5.35 9.64
N ASN A 131 -1.08 -5.30 10.80
CA ASN A 131 -1.39 -4.37 11.89
C ASN A 131 -0.63 -3.06 11.68
N LEU A 132 -1.23 -2.09 10.99
CA LEU A 132 -0.57 -0.81 10.67
C LEU A 132 -0.16 -0.03 11.93
N HIS A 133 -0.99 -0.03 12.97
CA HIS A 133 -0.69 0.65 14.23
C HIS A 133 0.53 0.05 14.96
N VAL A 134 0.82 -1.24 14.76
CA VAL A 134 2.03 -1.89 15.29
C VAL A 134 3.23 -1.58 14.39
N LEU A 135 3.05 -1.68 13.08
CA LEU A 135 4.10 -1.35 12.10
C LEU A 135 4.57 0.10 12.24
N ALA A 136 3.68 1.03 12.57
CA ALA A 136 4.00 2.45 12.71
C ALA A 136 4.56 2.84 14.10
N SER A 137 4.84 1.87 14.98
CA SER A 137 5.28 2.16 16.37
C SER A 137 6.61 2.93 16.46
N PHE A 138 7.46 2.84 15.45
CA PHE A 138 8.71 3.60 15.37
C PHE A 138 8.52 5.04 14.84
N VAL A 139 7.37 5.35 14.23
CA VAL A 139 7.08 6.68 13.68
C VAL A 139 6.82 7.66 14.83
N PRO A 140 7.62 8.72 14.98
CA PRO A 140 7.48 9.65 16.10
C PRO A 140 6.24 10.53 15.96
N GLY A 141 5.70 10.97 17.10
CA GLY A 141 4.65 12.00 17.14
C GLY A 141 3.25 11.54 16.72
N LEU A 142 2.99 10.23 16.68
CA LEU A 142 1.64 9.71 16.45
C LEU A 142 0.73 9.97 17.66
N SER A 143 -0.40 10.61 17.42
CA SER A 143 -1.43 10.83 18.43
C SER A 143 -2.25 9.57 18.68
N ARG A 144 -3.06 9.56 19.76
CA ARG A 144 -4.04 8.49 19.99
C ARG A 144 -5.01 8.33 18.81
N LYS A 145 -5.46 9.45 18.22
CA LYS A 145 -6.35 9.42 17.05
C LYS A 145 -5.66 8.79 15.84
N ASP A 146 -4.37 9.07 15.65
CA ASP A 146 -3.58 8.46 14.57
C ASP A 146 -3.51 6.93 14.70
N LEU A 147 -3.25 6.45 15.92
CA LEU A 147 -3.20 5.02 16.19
C LEU A 147 -4.55 4.34 15.91
N GLU A 148 -5.67 4.97 16.27
CA GLU A 148 -7.00 4.45 15.95
C GLU A 148 -7.31 4.47 14.45
N ILE A 149 -6.87 5.50 13.71
CA ILE A 149 -6.98 5.52 12.24
C ILE A 149 -6.19 4.36 11.62
N LEU A 150 -4.96 4.11 12.08
CA LEU A 150 -4.15 2.98 11.61
C LEU A 150 -4.79 1.63 11.96
N ARG A 151 -5.43 1.51 13.14
CA ARG A 151 -6.23 0.32 13.49
C ARG A 151 -7.38 0.14 12.52
N GLY A 152 -8.17 1.18 12.26
CA GLY A 152 -9.25 1.15 11.26
C GLY A 152 -8.76 0.72 9.88
N LEU A 153 -7.71 1.35 9.36
CA LEU A 153 -7.09 0.98 8.07
C LEU A 153 -6.58 -0.47 8.05
N SER A 154 -6.14 -1.01 9.18
CA SER A 154 -5.74 -2.41 9.27
C SER A 154 -6.90 -3.35 8.90
N HIS A 155 -8.15 -3.04 9.27
CA HIS A 155 -9.31 -3.84 8.86
C HIS A 155 -9.53 -3.81 7.34
N PHE A 156 -9.38 -2.64 6.70
CA PHE A 156 -9.53 -2.50 5.25
C PHE A 156 -8.47 -3.28 4.46
N VAL A 157 -7.24 -3.30 4.95
CA VAL A 157 -6.13 -4.12 4.41
C VAL A 157 -6.42 -5.62 4.51
N ARG A 158 -7.03 -6.06 5.63
CA ARG A 158 -7.29 -7.49 5.90
C ARG A 158 -8.54 -8.05 5.27
N TRP A 159 -9.63 -7.29 5.22
CA TRP A 159 -10.88 -7.84 4.73
C TRP A 159 -11.83 -6.76 4.20
N ALA A 160 -11.99 -5.63 4.90
CA ALA A 160 -13.11 -4.72 4.64
C ALA A 160 -13.08 -4.04 3.28
N GLY A 161 -11.91 -3.93 2.64
CA GLY A 161 -11.81 -3.46 1.25
C GLY A 161 -11.82 -4.57 0.19
N ARG A 162 -11.77 -5.85 0.59
CA ARG A 162 -11.74 -7.01 -0.30
C ARG A 162 -13.04 -7.78 -0.33
N TYR A 163 -13.68 -7.93 0.83
CA TYR A 163 -14.86 -8.74 1.04
C TYR A 163 -15.84 -7.99 1.95
N PRO A 164 -17.17 -8.16 1.75
CA PRO A 164 -18.16 -7.61 2.66
C PRO A 164 -18.25 -8.37 4.00
N ASP A 165 -17.48 -9.45 4.17
CA ASP A 165 -17.52 -10.35 5.32
C ASP A 165 -16.13 -10.46 5.98
N PRO A 166 -15.99 -10.17 7.29
CA PRO A 166 -14.75 -10.43 8.05
C PRO A 166 -14.50 -11.93 8.30
N GLY A 167 -15.46 -12.78 7.95
CA GLY A 167 -15.51 -14.20 8.19
C GLY A 167 -16.37 -14.52 9.42
N SER A 168 -17.02 -15.68 9.40
CA SER A 168 -18.02 -16.12 10.39
C SER A 168 -17.57 -16.10 11.86
N ARG A 169 -16.25 -16.08 12.13
CA ARG A 169 -15.67 -16.04 13.48
C ARG A 169 -15.26 -14.64 13.95
N ARG A 170 -15.51 -13.59 13.14
CA ARG A 170 -15.00 -12.21 13.35
C ARG A 170 -16.07 -11.15 13.08
N LEU A 171 -17.35 -11.48 13.30
CA LEU A 171 -18.46 -10.58 13.03
C LEU A 171 -18.39 -9.29 13.87
N ASP A 172 -17.79 -9.37 15.06
CA ASP A 172 -17.48 -8.23 15.93
C ASP A 172 -16.57 -7.18 15.27
N GLN A 173 -15.69 -7.59 14.34
CA GLN A 173 -14.82 -6.67 13.63
C GLN A 173 -15.56 -5.71 12.69
N ALA A 174 -16.76 -6.07 12.23
CA ALA A 174 -17.58 -5.16 11.44
C ALA A 174 -18.06 -3.96 12.28
N THR A 175 -18.42 -4.23 13.55
CA THR A 175 -18.80 -3.19 14.51
C THR A 175 -17.62 -2.32 14.90
N ASP A 176 -16.44 -2.93 15.10
CA ASP A 176 -15.20 -2.23 15.47
C ASP A 176 -14.82 -1.11 14.48
N VAL A 177 -14.91 -1.37 13.17
CA VAL A 177 -14.63 -0.36 12.13
C VAL A 177 -15.54 0.87 12.26
N PHE A 178 -16.83 0.65 12.54
CA PHE A 178 -17.80 1.73 12.71
C PHE A 178 -17.52 2.51 14.00
N GLU A 179 -17.27 1.82 15.11
CA GLU A 179 -16.96 2.45 16.39
C GLU A 179 -15.68 3.29 16.34
N ILE A 180 -14.62 2.80 15.68
CA ILE A 180 -13.37 3.55 15.48
C ILE A 180 -13.66 4.89 14.79
N GLY A 181 -14.43 4.86 13.70
CA GLY A 181 -14.78 6.05 12.93
C GLY A 181 -15.60 7.07 13.73
N GLU A 182 -16.69 6.61 14.36
CA GLU A 182 -17.64 7.45 15.07
C GLU A 182 -17.06 8.04 16.38
N VAL A 183 -16.47 7.19 17.23
CA VAL A 183 -15.95 7.61 18.54
C VAL A 183 -14.81 8.62 18.37
N ASN A 184 -13.92 8.40 17.40
CA ASN A 184 -12.78 9.28 17.17
C ASN A 184 -13.08 10.42 16.19
N LYS A 185 -14.28 10.45 15.60
CA LYS A 185 -14.69 11.42 14.57
C LYS A 185 -13.64 11.51 13.45
N VAL A 186 -13.30 10.36 12.89
CA VAL A 186 -12.29 10.26 11.82
C VAL A 186 -12.86 10.88 10.55
N THR A 187 -12.14 11.84 9.99
CA THR A 187 -12.46 12.44 8.69
C THR A 187 -11.46 12.00 7.63
N ALA A 188 -11.81 12.18 6.35
CA ALA A 188 -10.89 11.98 5.25
C ALA A 188 -9.61 12.83 5.41
N ARG A 189 -9.73 14.07 5.91
CA ARG A 189 -8.58 14.93 6.18
C ARG A 189 -7.64 14.30 7.20
N ASP A 190 -8.15 13.84 8.34
CA ASP A 190 -7.31 13.20 9.37
C ASP A 190 -6.53 12.01 8.79
N LEU A 191 -7.22 11.20 7.97
CA LEU A 191 -6.63 10.02 7.34
C LEU A 191 -5.52 10.37 6.35
N PHE A 192 -5.75 11.33 5.44
CA PHE A 192 -4.75 11.72 4.45
C PHE A 192 -3.59 12.50 5.09
N ASP A 193 -3.84 13.33 6.10
CA ASP A 193 -2.80 14.03 6.85
C ASP A 193 -1.90 13.04 7.60
N LEU A 194 -2.49 12.00 8.20
CA LEU A 194 -1.73 10.90 8.80
C LEU A 194 -0.92 10.13 7.77
N ALA A 195 -1.54 9.73 6.66
CA ALA A 195 -0.85 8.99 5.61
C ALA A 195 0.35 9.77 5.06
N SER A 196 0.17 11.07 4.82
CA SER A 196 1.25 11.97 4.39
C SER A 196 2.39 12.04 5.41
N ARG A 197 2.09 12.18 6.70
CA ARG A 197 3.13 12.21 7.76
C ARG A 197 3.93 10.91 7.82
N VAL A 198 3.26 9.77 7.76
CA VAL A 198 3.93 8.45 7.77
C VAL A 198 4.82 8.28 6.53
N MET A 199 4.32 8.62 5.34
CA MET A 199 5.11 8.53 4.10
C MET A 199 6.28 9.53 4.09
N GLN A 200 6.11 10.73 4.63
CA GLN A 200 7.20 11.71 4.76
C GLN A 200 8.31 11.19 5.67
N HIS A 201 7.99 10.41 6.70
CA HIS A 201 9.01 9.82 7.56
C HIS A 201 9.96 8.89 6.80
N ALA A 202 9.53 8.27 5.70
CA ALA A 202 10.42 7.48 4.85
C ALA A 202 11.61 8.29 4.32
N THR A 203 11.43 9.59 4.06
CA THR A 203 12.52 10.46 3.60
C THR A 203 13.60 10.68 4.67
N VAL A 204 13.21 10.62 5.94
CA VAL A 204 14.13 10.70 7.09
C VAL A 204 14.90 9.40 7.24
N VAL A 205 14.21 8.26 7.09
CA VAL A 205 14.83 6.92 7.21
C VAL A 205 15.79 6.62 6.05
N THR A 206 15.52 7.15 4.85
CA THR A 206 16.41 7.00 3.68
C THR A 206 17.58 7.99 3.65
N GLY A 207 17.62 8.95 4.58
CA GLY A 207 18.54 10.10 4.60
C GLY A 207 19.85 9.87 5.35
#